data_AF-A0A9D6VIT9-F1
#
_entry.id   AF-A0A9D6VIT9-F1
#
_cell.length_a   1.000
_cell.length_b   1.000
_cell.length_c   1.000
_cell.angle_alpha   90.00
_cell.angle_beta   90.00
_cell.angle_gamma   90.00
#
_symmetry.space_group_name_H-M   'P 1'
#
loop_
_entity.id
_entity.type
_entity.pdbx_description
1 polymer ?
#
loop_
_entity_poly.entity_id
_entity_poly.type
_entity_poly.pdbx_seq_one_letter_code
_entity_poly.pdbx_strand_id
1 'polypeptide(L)'
;MRKKNYIPYFLISISSVILLSCAATKIPAGNIMQIQNLSTVMKDVDRFTGKRILLGGLAGGASSDKLLIVSEKPLDITGKPQTYLPGNGYFLIDTGSEYSGGTPISVFGEVIGTREEDFEGGKKKYLLLKSIEIYQWEKPKGCLTLRPMISIGIEGTL
;
A
#
# COMPACT_ATOMS: atom_id res chain seq x y z
N MET A 1 -14.35 68.16 26.84
CA MET A 1 -15.36 67.11 27.08
C MET A 1 -14.75 65.75 26.79
N ARG A 2 -14.52 64.93 27.84
CA ARG A 2 -14.06 63.53 27.71
C ARG A 2 -15.25 62.65 27.33
N LYS A 3 -15.11 61.78 26.33
CA LYS A 3 -16.00 60.62 26.14
C LYS A 3 -15.19 59.33 26.12
N LYS A 4 -15.73 58.35 26.83
CA LYS A 4 -15.13 57.12 27.34
C LYS A 4 -15.04 56.03 26.27
N ASN A 5 -14.03 55.16 26.46
CA ASN A 5 -13.84 53.84 25.84
C ASN A 5 -15.11 53.00 25.80
N TYR A 6 -15.32 52.25 24.70
CA TYR A 6 -15.87 50.88 24.74
C TYR A 6 -15.34 50.08 23.55
N ILE A 7 -14.46 49.12 23.87
CA ILE A 7 -14.20 47.94 23.05
C ILE A 7 -15.36 46.96 23.33
N PRO A 8 -15.96 46.38 22.28
CA PRO A 8 -16.44 45.02 22.41
C PRO A 8 -15.79 44.13 21.36
N TYR A 9 -15.00 43.18 21.86
CA TYR A 9 -14.70 41.91 21.20
C TYR A 9 -16.03 41.26 20.80
N PHE A 10 -16.38 41.30 19.53
CA PHE A 10 -17.47 40.49 19.00
C PHE A 10 -17.12 40.11 17.56
N LEU A 11 -17.25 38.81 17.28
CA LEU A 11 -17.01 38.15 15.99
C LEU A 11 -15.58 37.65 15.74
N ILE A 12 -14.99 37.00 16.77
CA ILE A 12 -14.24 35.76 16.53
C ILE A 12 -15.31 34.68 16.31
N SER A 13 -15.78 34.51 15.08
CA SER A 13 -16.76 33.48 14.77
C SER A 13 -16.75 33.14 13.28
N ILE A 14 -16.28 31.92 13.00
CA ILE A 14 -16.60 31.12 11.81
C ILE A 14 -16.00 31.64 10.49
N SER A 15 -14.68 31.45 10.36
CA SER A 15 -14.12 31.00 9.08
C SER A 15 -12.95 30.06 9.33
N SER A 16 -13.16 29.12 10.27
CA SER A 16 -12.54 27.82 10.16
C SER A 16 -13.35 27.09 9.08
N VAL A 17 -13.21 27.52 7.83
CA VAL A 17 -13.54 26.67 6.69
C VAL A 17 -12.49 25.58 6.78
N ILE A 18 -12.92 24.52 7.45
CA ILE A 18 -12.28 23.23 7.53
C ILE A 18 -11.87 22.90 6.10
N LEU A 19 -10.59 23.14 5.80
CA LEU A 19 -9.87 22.40 4.79
C LEU A 19 -9.91 20.97 5.30
N LEU A 20 -11.03 20.29 5.04
CA LEU A 20 -11.14 18.85 5.07
C LEU A 20 -10.16 18.42 3.99
N SER A 21 -8.91 18.27 4.44
CA SER A 21 -7.91 17.43 3.85
C SER A 21 -8.60 16.11 3.56
N CYS A 22 -9.11 16.00 2.33
CA CYS A 22 -9.23 14.71 1.70
C CYS A 22 -7.77 14.26 1.54
N ALA A 23 -7.22 13.68 2.60
CA ALA A 23 -6.03 12.86 2.54
C ALA A 23 -6.41 11.60 1.75
N ALA A 24 -6.72 11.79 0.46
CA ALA A 24 -6.47 10.77 -0.53
C ALA A 24 -4.96 10.60 -0.47
N THR A 25 -4.51 9.53 0.18
CA THR A 25 -3.13 9.07 0.20
C THR A 25 -2.74 8.85 -1.26
N LYS A 26 -2.28 9.91 -1.92
CA LYS A 26 -1.79 9.86 -3.29
C LYS A 26 -0.53 9.03 -3.22
N ILE A 27 -0.53 7.90 -3.92
CA ILE A 27 0.68 7.10 -4.16
C ILE A 27 1.78 8.10 -4.58
N PRO A 28 2.93 8.14 -3.88
CA PRO A 28 3.90 9.22 -4.03
C PRO A 28 4.36 9.32 -5.50
N ALA A 29 3.92 10.38 -6.18
CA ALA A 29 4.18 10.66 -7.59
C ALA A 29 5.64 11.09 -7.87
N GLY A 30 6.57 10.73 -7.00
CA GLY A 30 7.98 11.09 -7.10
C GLY A 30 8.76 10.03 -7.86
N ASN A 31 9.00 10.29 -9.14
CA ASN A 31 9.70 9.47 -10.14
C ASN A 31 8.84 8.43 -10.85
N ILE A 32 8.21 8.88 -11.95
CA ILE A 32 7.76 8.08 -13.11
C ILE A 32 7.37 6.64 -12.73
N MET A 33 6.26 6.49 -12.00
CA MET A 33 5.60 5.19 -11.84
C MET A 33 5.15 4.73 -13.23
N GLN A 34 5.96 3.88 -13.87
CA GLN A 34 5.47 3.14 -15.01
C GLN A 34 4.63 1.99 -14.47
N ILE A 35 3.31 2.14 -14.61
CA ILE A 35 2.38 1.01 -14.51
C ILE A 35 2.76 0.09 -15.67
N GLN A 36 3.27 -1.08 -15.35
CA GLN A 36 3.69 -2.06 -16.35
C GLN A 36 2.80 -3.29 -16.27
N ASN A 37 2.65 -3.98 -17.40
CA ASN A 37 2.05 -5.29 -17.42
C ASN A 37 3.15 -6.34 -17.21
N LEU A 38 2.90 -7.34 -16.35
CA LEU A 38 3.89 -8.39 -16.06
C LEU A 38 4.38 -9.09 -17.33
N SER A 39 3.50 -9.39 -18.29
CA SER A 39 3.89 -10.04 -19.55
C SER A 39 4.85 -9.19 -20.38
N THR A 40 4.77 -7.86 -20.30
CA THR A 40 5.72 -6.96 -20.97
C THR A 40 7.09 -7.03 -20.32
N VAL A 41 7.13 -7.01 -18.99
CA VAL A 41 8.40 -7.09 -18.24
C VAL A 41 9.08 -8.44 -18.47
N MET A 42 8.32 -9.53 -18.42
CA MET A 42 8.84 -10.89 -18.58
C MET A 42 9.40 -11.20 -19.97
N LYS A 43 8.98 -10.48 -21.02
CA LYS A 43 9.53 -10.64 -22.38
C LYS A 43 10.96 -10.15 -22.51
N ASP A 44 11.35 -9.17 -21.69
CA ASP A 44 12.66 -8.51 -21.77
C ASP A 44 13.06 -8.00 -20.37
N VAL A 45 13.28 -8.95 -19.45
CA VAL A 45 13.55 -8.61 -18.04
C VAL A 45 14.83 -7.78 -17.91
N ASP A 46 15.85 -8.07 -18.70
CA ASP A 46 17.15 -7.40 -18.64
C ASP A 46 17.03 -5.89 -18.90
N ARG A 47 16.10 -5.46 -19.77
CA ARG A 47 15.80 -4.05 -20.00
C ARG A 47 15.14 -3.37 -18.80
N PHE A 48 14.44 -4.13 -17.96
CA PHE A 48 13.75 -3.61 -16.77
C PHE A 48 14.57 -3.77 -15.49
N THR A 49 15.59 -4.62 -15.46
CA THR A 49 16.49 -4.77 -14.31
C THR A 49 17.06 -3.42 -13.86
N GLY A 50 16.99 -3.15 -12.54
CA GLY A 50 17.35 -1.89 -11.91
C GLY A 50 16.31 -0.77 -12.04
N LYS A 51 15.22 -0.99 -12.80
CA LYS A 51 14.13 -0.01 -12.91
C LYS A 51 13.06 -0.24 -11.86
N ARG A 52 12.44 0.87 -11.46
CA ARG A 52 11.29 0.88 -10.56
C ARG A 52 10.02 0.76 -11.36
N ILE A 53 9.16 -0.19 -10.98
CA ILE A 53 7.88 -0.44 -11.62
C ILE A 53 6.77 -0.52 -10.57
N LEU A 54 5.53 -0.29 -11.02
CA LEU A 54 4.35 -0.55 -10.22
C LEU A 54 3.63 -1.78 -10.80
N LEU A 55 3.52 -2.82 -9.99
CA LEU A 55 2.68 -3.99 -10.27
C LEU A 55 1.62 -4.14 -9.18
N GLY A 56 0.54 -4.82 -9.52
CA GLY A 56 -0.50 -5.15 -8.54
C GLY A 56 -0.92 -6.59 -8.65
N GLY A 57 -1.59 -7.06 -7.61
CA GLY A 57 -2.05 -8.42 -7.57
C GLY A 57 -2.71 -8.79 -6.26
N LEU A 58 -3.06 -10.06 -6.17
CA LEU A 58 -3.51 -10.67 -4.93
C LEU A 58 -2.31 -11.33 -4.27
N ALA A 59 -1.97 -10.90 -3.05
CA ALA A 59 -0.94 -11.52 -2.25
C ALA A 59 -1.32 -12.99 -2.00
N GLY A 60 -0.51 -13.92 -2.49
CA GLY A 60 -0.58 -15.33 -2.16
C GLY A 60 0.01 -15.60 -0.78
N GLY A 61 0.22 -16.88 -0.47
CA GLY A 61 1.02 -17.27 0.70
C GLY A 61 2.47 -16.81 0.55
N ALA A 62 3.17 -16.69 1.69
CA ALA A 62 4.62 -16.55 1.69
C ALA A 62 5.24 -17.85 1.13
N SER A 63 6.18 -17.72 0.19
CA SER A 63 7.12 -18.79 -0.13
C SER A 63 8.19 -18.86 0.96
N SER A 64 8.99 -19.92 0.95
CA SER A 64 10.24 -19.99 1.71
C SER A 64 11.07 -18.71 1.50
N ASP A 65 11.86 -18.33 2.52
CA ASP A 65 12.80 -17.19 2.48
C ASP A 65 12.18 -15.78 2.34
N LYS A 66 11.05 -15.49 3.01
CA LYS A 66 10.48 -14.12 3.07
C LYS A 66 10.08 -13.55 1.70
N LEU A 67 9.92 -14.44 0.72
CA LEU A 67 9.40 -14.10 -0.59
C LEU A 67 7.87 -14.17 -0.54
N LEU A 68 7.22 -13.12 -1.04
CA LEU A 68 5.79 -13.12 -1.24
C LEU A 68 5.49 -13.47 -2.69
N ILE A 69 4.70 -14.51 -2.90
CA ILE A 69 4.16 -14.85 -4.21
C ILE A 69 2.91 -14.02 -4.44
N VAL A 70 2.80 -13.37 -5.59
CA VAL A 70 1.67 -12.51 -5.92
C VAL A 70 1.08 -12.93 -7.25
N SER A 71 -0.22 -13.20 -7.26
CA SER A 71 -0.99 -13.39 -8.50
C SER A 71 -1.23 -12.03 -9.12
N GLU A 72 -0.62 -11.76 -10.27
CA GLU A 72 -0.71 -10.46 -10.91
C GLU A 72 -2.16 -10.15 -11.30
N LYS A 73 -2.56 -8.90 -11.10
CA LYS A 73 -3.83 -8.36 -11.56
C LYS A 73 -3.58 -6.98 -12.16
N PRO A 74 -4.25 -6.65 -13.27
CA PRO A 74 -4.16 -5.32 -13.84
C PRO A 74 -4.61 -4.28 -12.80
N LEU A 75 -3.89 -3.17 -12.76
CA LEU A 75 -4.22 -2.04 -11.91
C LEU A 75 -5.31 -1.18 -12.56
N ASP A 76 -6.18 -0.58 -11.75
CA ASP A 76 -7.09 0.47 -12.19
C ASP A 76 -6.41 1.86 -12.17
N ILE A 77 -7.18 2.91 -12.48
CA ILE A 77 -6.69 4.30 -12.50
C ILE A 77 -6.24 4.82 -11.11
N THR A 78 -6.65 4.15 -10.04
CA THR A 78 -6.24 4.47 -8.66
C THR A 78 -5.01 3.68 -8.22
N GLY A 79 -4.53 2.78 -9.09
CA GLY A 79 -3.46 1.85 -8.77
C GLY A 79 -3.95 0.65 -7.96
N LYS A 80 -5.26 0.36 -7.89
CA LYS A 80 -5.82 -0.80 -7.19
C LYS A 80 -5.88 -2.03 -8.09
N PRO A 81 -5.52 -3.24 -7.60
CA PRO A 81 -5.66 -4.48 -8.36
C PRO A 81 -7.13 -4.79 -8.68
N GLN A 82 -7.43 -5.01 -9.95
CA GLN A 82 -8.77 -5.42 -10.41
C GLN A 82 -8.94 -6.93 -10.23
N THR A 83 -9.37 -7.35 -9.03
CA THR A 83 -9.42 -8.78 -8.63
C THR A 83 -10.36 -9.65 -9.47
N TYR A 84 -11.38 -9.05 -10.11
CA TYR A 84 -12.34 -9.72 -10.98
C TYR A 84 -11.79 -10.02 -12.39
N LEU A 85 -10.71 -9.35 -12.81
CA LEU A 85 -10.08 -9.61 -14.11
C LEU A 85 -9.12 -10.79 -14.02
N PRO A 86 -8.92 -11.56 -15.12
CA PRO A 86 -7.90 -12.58 -15.17
C PRO A 86 -6.51 -11.96 -14.97
N GLY A 87 -5.63 -12.70 -14.29
CA GLY A 87 -4.24 -12.29 -14.07
C GLY A 87 -3.32 -12.75 -15.20
N ASN A 88 -2.16 -12.10 -15.36
CA ASN A 88 -1.18 -12.44 -16.40
C ASN A 88 -0.06 -13.37 -15.89
N GLY A 89 -0.21 -13.93 -14.69
CA GLY A 89 0.75 -14.85 -14.08
C GLY A 89 1.03 -14.52 -12.63
N TYR A 90 2.23 -14.88 -12.18
CA TYR A 90 2.71 -14.65 -10.83
C TYR A 90 4.06 -13.94 -10.83
N PHE A 91 4.34 -13.20 -9.78
CA PHE A 91 5.65 -12.62 -9.52
C PHE A 91 6.02 -12.75 -8.04
N LEU A 92 7.31 -12.63 -7.77
CA LEU A 92 7.91 -12.73 -6.44
C LEU A 92 8.29 -11.34 -5.95
N ILE A 93 8.09 -11.13 -4.66
CA ILE A 93 8.55 -9.93 -3.97
C ILE A 93 9.45 -10.37 -2.82
N ASP A 94 10.68 -9.87 -2.82
CA ASP A 94 11.50 -9.89 -1.61
C ASP A 94 11.00 -8.81 -0.67
N THR A 95 10.32 -9.25 0.39
CA THR A 95 9.68 -8.35 1.37
C THR A 95 10.52 -8.17 2.63
N GLY A 96 11.55 -9.01 2.85
CA GLY A 96 12.36 -9.01 4.09
C GLY A 96 11.63 -9.42 5.37
N SER A 97 10.30 -9.55 5.35
CA SER A 97 9.42 -9.87 6.48
C SER A 97 8.30 -10.84 6.08
N GLU A 98 7.67 -11.51 7.03
CA GLU A 98 6.49 -12.32 6.72
C GLU A 98 5.29 -11.45 6.34
N TYR A 99 4.48 -11.95 5.40
CA TYR A 99 3.31 -11.24 4.89
C TYR A 99 2.10 -12.16 4.85
N SER A 100 0.95 -11.65 5.29
CA SER A 100 -0.30 -12.41 5.26
C SER A 100 -0.92 -12.41 3.86
N GLY A 101 -1.20 -13.59 3.34
CA GLY A 101 -1.86 -13.76 2.04
C GLY A 101 -3.33 -13.36 2.03
N GLY A 102 -3.93 -13.39 0.85
CA GLY A 102 -5.36 -13.12 0.60
C GLY A 102 -5.73 -11.65 0.44
N THR A 103 -4.77 -10.73 0.49
CA THR A 103 -5.01 -9.29 0.43
C THR A 103 -4.64 -8.72 -0.94
N PRO A 104 -5.48 -7.88 -1.58
CA PRO A 104 -5.10 -7.16 -2.78
C PRO A 104 -4.04 -6.10 -2.46
N ILE A 105 -2.92 -6.14 -3.19
CA ILE A 105 -1.76 -5.28 -2.95
C ILE A 105 -1.28 -4.60 -4.24
N SER A 106 -0.72 -3.40 -4.07
CA SER A 106 0.06 -2.72 -5.09
C SER A 106 1.49 -2.56 -4.61
N VAL A 107 2.43 -2.83 -5.49
CA VAL A 107 3.84 -2.99 -5.14
C VAL A 107 4.64 -2.05 -6.01
N PHE A 108 5.25 -1.08 -5.36
CA PHE A 108 6.28 -0.26 -5.97
C PHE A 108 7.62 -0.89 -5.61
N GLY A 109 8.29 -1.43 -6.62
CA GLY A 109 9.50 -2.21 -6.42
C GLY A 109 10.50 -2.05 -7.55
N GLU A 110 11.74 -2.40 -7.26
CA GLU A 110 12.82 -2.45 -8.24
C GLU A 110 12.91 -3.87 -8.82
N VAL A 111 12.99 -3.98 -10.15
CA VAL A 111 13.21 -5.27 -10.80
C VAL A 111 14.64 -5.71 -10.56
N ILE A 112 14.83 -6.81 -9.84
CA ILE A 112 16.16 -7.41 -9.62
C ILE A 112 16.49 -8.37 -10.76
N GLY A 113 15.46 -8.98 -11.36
CA GLY A 113 15.59 -9.96 -12.41
C GLY A 113 14.54 -11.03 -12.25
N THR A 114 14.94 -12.28 -12.29
CA THR A 114 14.06 -13.44 -12.17
C THR A 114 14.61 -14.46 -11.20
N ARG A 115 13.73 -15.20 -10.53
CA ARG A 115 14.10 -16.31 -9.64
C ARG A 115 13.26 -17.54 -9.99
N GLU A 116 13.89 -18.71 -9.95
CA GLU A 116 13.17 -19.97 -10.00
C GLU A 116 12.62 -20.29 -8.61
N GLU A 117 11.35 -20.64 -8.57
CA GLU A 117 10.67 -21.04 -7.34
C GLU A 117 9.77 -22.25 -7.62
N ASP A 118 9.61 -23.11 -6.62
CA ASP A 118 8.65 -24.21 -6.69
C ASP A 118 7.28 -23.72 -6.18
N PHE A 119 6.32 -23.61 -7.09
CA PHE A 119 4.96 -23.17 -6.77
C PHE A 119 3.94 -23.90 -7.63
N GLU A 120 2.83 -24.32 -7.02
CA GLU A 120 1.80 -25.18 -7.63
C GLU A 120 2.35 -26.52 -8.17
N GLY A 121 3.37 -27.09 -7.53
CA GLY A 121 3.91 -28.41 -7.86
C GLY A 121 4.84 -28.43 -9.07
N GLY A 122 5.52 -27.32 -9.35
CA GLY A 122 6.51 -27.25 -10.41
C GLY A 122 7.45 -26.05 -10.26
N LYS A 123 8.71 -26.26 -10.65
CA LYS A 123 9.70 -25.18 -10.73
C LYS A 123 9.46 -24.31 -11.95
N LYS A 124 9.21 -23.02 -11.73
CA LYS A 124 9.05 -22.02 -12.80
C LYS A 124 9.86 -20.78 -12.48
N LYS A 125 10.16 -20.02 -13.53
CA LYS A 125 10.90 -18.76 -13.45
C LYS A 125 9.91 -17.61 -13.29
N TYR A 126 10.05 -16.83 -12.22
CA TYR A 126 9.18 -15.71 -11.90
C TYR A 126 9.97 -14.40 -11.89
N LEU A 127 9.30 -13.28 -12.19
CA LEU A 127 9.87 -11.96 -11.97
C LEU A 127 10.14 -11.78 -10.48
N LEU A 128 11.31 -11.24 -10.12
CA LEU A 128 11.66 -10.92 -8.74
C LEU A 128 11.78 -9.40 -8.57
N LEU A 129 11.01 -8.88 -7.63
CA LEU A 129 11.05 -7.48 -7.22
C LEU A 129 11.66 -7.34 -5.84
N LYS A 130 12.50 -6.31 -5.66
CA LYS A 130 12.82 -5.78 -4.34
C LYS A 130 11.71 -4.81 -3.94
N SER A 131 11.01 -5.06 -2.84
CA SER A 131 10.01 -4.10 -2.38
C SER A 131 10.67 -2.78 -1.97
N ILE A 132 10.10 -1.66 -2.43
CA ILE A 132 10.36 -0.33 -1.89
C ILE A 132 9.16 0.08 -1.05
N GLU A 133 7.95 -0.13 -1.59
CA GLU A 133 6.70 0.15 -0.90
C GLU A 133 5.63 -0.88 -1.32
N ILE A 134 4.83 -1.35 -0.35
CA ILE A 134 3.70 -2.25 -0.58
C ILE A 134 2.46 -1.61 0.03
N TYR A 135 1.45 -1.36 -0.81
CA TYR A 135 0.19 -0.81 -0.40
C TYR A 135 -0.88 -1.90 -0.30
N GLN A 136 -1.47 -2.06 0.88
CA GLN A 136 -2.58 -2.99 1.15
C GLN A 136 -3.91 -2.29 0.98
N TRP A 137 -4.75 -2.77 0.06
CA TRP A 137 -6.06 -2.17 -0.19
C TRP A 137 -7.14 -2.63 0.78
N GLU A 138 -6.92 -3.76 1.45
CA GLU A 138 -7.82 -4.28 2.48
C GLU A 138 -7.00 -4.50 3.75
N LYS A 139 -7.54 -4.09 4.90
CA LYS A 139 -6.92 -4.42 6.18
C LYS A 139 -7.17 -5.90 6.46
N PRO A 140 -6.16 -6.65 6.95
CA PRO A 140 -6.37 -8.03 7.34
C PRO A 140 -7.53 -8.10 8.34
N LYS A 141 -8.55 -8.90 8.01
CA LYS A 141 -9.67 -9.19 8.90
C LYS A 141 -9.11 -9.92 10.12
N GLY A 142 -8.77 -9.18 11.17
CA GLY A 142 -8.08 -9.72 12.34
C GLY A 142 -7.27 -8.72 13.15
N CYS A 143 -7.06 -7.49 12.65
CA CYS A 143 -6.58 -6.41 13.52
C CYS A 143 -7.73 -5.96 14.43
N LEU A 144 -7.97 -6.72 15.51
CA LEU A 144 -8.60 -6.18 16.70
C LEU A 144 -7.71 -5.01 17.14
N THR A 145 -8.11 -3.79 16.80
CA THR A 145 -7.63 -2.62 17.53
C THR A 145 -7.99 -2.86 18.98
N LEU A 146 -7.06 -3.36 19.78
CA LEU A 146 -7.09 -3.17 21.22
C LEU A 146 -7.12 -1.67 21.40
N ARG A 147 -8.33 -1.11 21.55
CA ARG A 147 -8.47 0.23 22.09
C ARG A 147 -7.74 0.17 23.43
N PRO A 148 -6.77 1.06 23.72
CA PRO A 148 -6.34 1.23 25.09
C PRO A 148 -7.59 1.70 25.85
N MET A 149 -8.21 0.76 26.55
CA MET A 149 -9.24 1.07 27.53
C MET A 149 -8.46 1.67 28.69
N ILE A 150 -8.24 2.98 28.60
CA ILE A 150 -7.77 3.78 29.73
C ILE A 150 -8.91 3.72 30.74
N SER A 151 -8.83 2.75 31.65
CA SER A 151 -9.62 2.74 32.86
C SER A 151 -9.09 3.89 33.71
N ILE A 152 -9.74 5.05 33.61
CA ILE A 152 -9.54 6.13 34.57
C ILE A 152 -10.20 5.62 35.85
N GLY A 153 -9.38 5.03 36.73
CA GLY A 153 -9.75 4.82 38.11
C GLY A 153 -9.96 6.19 38.75
N ILE A 154 -11.21 6.55 38.98
CA ILE A 154 -11.55 7.69 39.82
C ILE A 154 -11.55 7.14 41.25
N GLU A 155 -10.42 7.23 41.94
CA GLU A 155 -10.41 7.24 43.39
C GLU A 155 -11.11 8.53 43.83
N GLY A 156 -12.37 8.39 44.23
CA GLY A 156 -13.16 9.44 44.84
C GLY A 156 -13.43 9.08 46.29
N THR A 157 -12.49 9.47 47.15
CA THR A 157 -12.68 9.61 48.60
C THR A 157 -13.79 10.63 48.87
N LEU A 158 -14.81 10.24 49.63
CA LEU A 158 -15.39 10.97 50.77
C LEU A 158 -16.39 10.08 51.51
#